data_AF-A0A0S3EZZ3-F1
#
_entry.id   AF-A0A0S3EZZ3-F1
#
_cell.length_a   1.000
_cell.length_b   1.000
_cell.length_c   1.000
_cell.angle_alpha   90.00
_cell.angle_beta   90.00
_cell.angle_gamma   90.00
#
_symmetry.space_group_name_H-M   'P 1'
#
loop_
_entity.id
_entity.type
_entity.pdbx_description
1 polymer ?
#
loop_
_entity_poly.entity_id
_entity_poly.type
_entity_poly.pdbx_seq_one_letter_code
_entity_poly.pdbx_strand_id
1 'polypeptide(L)'
;MALKDDLTNAVDGILGTAFEERDGQKIPTSDDIALSNGAVKLDAAFLYADLAGSGVIAKVCPWDTTAKIIRAYLDCSVRIIRAQGGEIRSFDGDRVMGVFIGDRKRTNSVKAALKIQWATENLIQKKATARFNSVKNNDVKIRQACGIDVGISRAVRAGIRNNNDLIWIGRPPSFAAKLSDNREYPYCTFISAAVYDAMLDEAKLSKGVNMWEKRSMKFAGGDEAVYRSNYEWTP
;
A
#
# COMPACT_ATOMS: atom_id res chain seq x y z
N MET A 1 16.23 -35.89 13.48
CA MET A 1 16.49 -35.18 12.21
C MET A 1 16.99 -33.80 12.58
N ALA A 2 18.12 -33.37 12.01
CA ALA A 2 18.70 -32.09 12.33
C ALA A 2 17.97 -30.99 11.56
N LEU A 3 17.77 -29.81 12.16
CA LEU A 3 17.13 -28.65 11.53
C LEU A 3 17.70 -28.33 10.13
N LYS A 4 18.99 -28.59 9.91
CA LYS A 4 19.66 -28.45 8.61
C LYS A 4 18.98 -29.28 7.51
N ASP A 5 18.64 -30.53 7.81
CA ASP A 5 18.05 -31.44 6.82
C ASP A 5 16.62 -31.00 6.49
N ASP A 6 15.85 -30.56 7.50
CA ASP A 6 14.50 -30.03 7.31
C ASP A 6 14.50 -28.78 6.42
N LEU A 7 15.43 -27.85 6.65
CA LEU A 7 15.59 -26.65 5.84
C LEU A 7 16.04 -26.98 4.41
N THR A 8 16.96 -27.93 4.25
CA THR A 8 17.46 -28.35 2.92
C THR A 8 16.31 -28.96 2.12
N ASN A 9 15.56 -29.89 2.71
CA ASN A 9 14.40 -30.51 2.07
C ASN A 9 13.31 -29.49 1.73
N ALA A 10 13.08 -28.49 2.60
CA ALA A 10 12.11 -27.44 2.35
C ALA A 10 12.52 -26.55 1.16
N VAL A 11 13.79 -26.15 1.08
CA VAL A 11 14.32 -25.36 -0.04
C VAL A 11 14.25 -26.15 -1.34
N ASP A 12 14.72 -27.39 -1.34
CA ASP A 12 14.71 -28.25 -2.54
C ASP A 12 13.26 -28.49 -3.02
N GLY A 13 12.34 -28.74 -2.08
CA GLY A 13 10.92 -28.90 -2.38
C GLY A 13 10.30 -27.64 -3.00
N ILE A 14 10.55 -26.46 -2.42
CA ILE A 14 10.01 -25.19 -2.93
C ILE A 14 10.61 -24.84 -4.30
N LEU A 15 11.93 -24.91 -4.45
CA LEU A 15 12.62 -24.54 -5.69
C LEU A 15 12.36 -25.54 -6.83
N GLY A 16 12.12 -26.82 -6.50
CA GLY A 16 11.81 -27.87 -7.47
C GLY A 16 10.33 -27.94 -7.89
N THR A 17 9.43 -27.24 -7.20
CA THR A 17 7.98 -27.28 -7.49
C THR A 17 7.60 -26.27 -8.56
N ALA A 18 7.00 -26.75 -9.65
CA ALA A 18 6.44 -25.88 -10.69
C ALA A 18 5.09 -25.30 -10.27
N PHE A 19 4.86 -24.00 -10.52
CA PHE A 19 3.59 -23.34 -10.24
C PHE A 19 2.50 -23.72 -11.26
N GLU A 20 1.29 -23.97 -10.75
CA GLU A 20 0.05 -24.04 -11.50
C GLU A 20 -0.61 -22.64 -11.50
N GLU A 21 -0.37 -21.91 -12.59
CA GLU A 21 -0.92 -20.56 -12.78
C GLU A 21 -2.32 -20.62 -13.41
N ARG A 22 -3.22 -19.79 -12.87
CA ARG A 22 -4.52 -19.48 -13.49
C ARG A 22 -4.77 -17.97 -13.52
N ASP A 23 -5.53 -17.50 -14.50
CA ASP A 23 -6.01 -16.12 -14.50
C ASP A 23 -7.12 -15.93 -13.44
N GLY A 24 -7.04 -14.82 -12.72
CA GLY A 24 -8.00 -14.42 -11.69
C GLY A 24 -9.02 -13.40 -12.21
N GLN A 25 -10.27 -13.51 -11.73
CA GLN A 25 -11.35 -12.53 -11.99
C GLN A 25 -11.76 -11.78 -10.71
N LYS A 26 -11.31 -12.26 -9.55
CA LYS A 26 -11.49 -11.64 -8.23
C LYS A 26 -10.14 -11.61 -7.52
N ILE A 27 -9.99 -10.76 -6.51
CA ILE A 27 -8.78 -10.73 -5.70
C ILE A 27 -8.83 -11.95 -4.77
N PRO A 28 -7.90 -12.92 -4.88
CA PRO A 28 -7.97 -14.18 -4.14
C PRO A 28 -7.76 -13.97 -2.64
N THR A 29 -8.28 -14.91 -1.85
CA THR A 29 -7.84 -15.18 -0.46
C THR A 29 -6.93 -16.41 -0.42
N SER A 30 -6.32 -16.69 0.73
CA SER A 30 -5.49 -17.89 0.91
C SER A 30 -6.24 -19.20 0.62
N ASP A 31 -7.56 -19.23 0.79
CA ASP A 31 -8.37 -20.43 0.48
C ASP A 31 -8.58 -20.63 -1.03
N ASP A 32 -8.41 -19.59 -1.84
CA ASP A 32 -8.54 -19.66 -3.30
C ASP A 32 -7.28 -20.20 -4.00
N ILE A 33 -6.18 -20.43 -3.26
CA ILE A 33 -4.86 -20.77 -3.80
C ILE A 33 -4.31 -22.04 -3.13
N ALA A 34 -3.85 -23.00 -3.94
CA ALA A 34 -3.17 -24.19 -3.43
C ALA A 34 -1.86 -23.80 -2.73
N LEU A 35 -1.61 -24.33 -1.52
CA LEU A 35 -0.44 -23.97 -0.70
C LEU A 35 0.89 -24.36 -1.36
N SER A 36 0.94 -25.51 -2.04
CA SER A 36 2.17 -26.06 -2.62
C SER A 36 2.63 -25.34 -3.88
N ASN A 37 1.71 -25.12 -4.82
CA ASN A 37 2.05 -24.73 -6.18
C ASN A 37 1.01 -23.82 -6.84
N GLY A 38 0.00 -23.33 -6.12
CA GLY A 38 -1.04 -22.49 -6.71
C GLY A 38 -0.53 -21.08 -6.99
N ALA A 39 -0.87 -20.54 -8.17
CA ALA A 39 -0.65 -19.15 -8.52
C ALA A 39 -1.87 -18.52 -9.20
N VAL A 40 -2.22 -17.29 -8.81
CA VAL A 40 -3.32 -16.54 -9.44
C VAL A 40 -2.78 -15.26 -10.03
N LYS A 41 -2.87 -15.14 -11.36
CA LYS A 41 -2.43 -13.99 -12.13
C LYS A 41 -3.55 -12.95 -12.25
N LEU A 42 -3.23 -11.69 -11.99
CA LEU A 42 -4.18 -10.56 -11.99
C LEU A 42 -3.56 -9.30 -12.59
N ASP A 43 -4.33 -8.57 -13.40
CA ASP A 43 -4.06 -7.16 -13.72
C ASP A 43 -4.72 -6.26 -12.67
N ALA A 44 -3.94 -5.83 -11.68
CA ALA A 44 -4.42 -5.13 -10.50
C ALA A 44 -3.62 -3.85 -10.24
N ALA A 45 -4.28 -2.87 -9.61
CA ALA A 45 -3.61 -1.72 -9.02
C ALA A 45 -3.35 -1.99 -7.54
N PHE A 46 -2.13 -1.70 -7.10
CA PHE A 46 -1.68 -1.88 -5.74
C PHE A 46 -1.48 -0.52 -5.10
N LEU A 47 -2.08 -0.31 -3.93
CA LEU A 47 -1.91 0.88 -3.11
C LEU A 47 -1.22 0.47 -1.81
N TYR A 48 -0.08 1.07 -1.52
CA TYR A 48 0.49 1.07 -0.18
C TYR A 48 0.24 2.42 0.46
N ALA A 49 -0.36 2.43 1.63
CA ALA A 49 -0.54 3.62 2.46
C ALA A 49 0.32 3.48 3.71
N ASP A 50 1.27 4.40 3.90
CA ASP A 50 2.31 4.34 4.93
C ASP A 50 2.26 5.58 5.84
N LEU A 51 2.25 5.36 7.16
CA LEU A 51 2.35 6.43 8.16
C LEU A 51 3.79 6.94 8.26
N ALA A 52 4.07 8.03 7.55
CA ALA A 52 5.38 8.64 7.55
C ALA A 52 5.84 9.04 8.96
N GLY A 53 6.99 8.49 9.38
CA GLY A 53 7.68 8.92 10.60
C GLY A 53 7.11 8.33 11.90
N SER A 54 6.40 7.21 11.86
CA SER A 54 5.91 6.51 13.05
C SER A 54 6.99 6.26 14.12
N GLY A 55 8.24 5.97 13.71
CA GLY A 55 9.38 5.83 14.62
C GLY A 55 9.73 7.13 15.37
N VAL A 56 9.55 8.30 14.74
CA VAL A 56 9.72 9.59 15.41
C VAL A 56 8.59 9.81 16.42
N ILE A 57 7.35 9.48 16.06
CA ILE A 57 6.21 9.53 16.99
C ILE A 57 6.49 8.62 18.19
N ALA A 58 6.95 7.39 17.97
CA ALA A 58 7.31 6.44 19.03
C ALA A 58 8.43 6.95 19.94
N LYS A 59 9.37 7.74 19.41
CA LYS A 59 10.47 8.32 20.18
C LYS A 59 10.02 9.48 21.08
N VAL A 60 9.09 10.31 20.63
CA VAL A 60 8.72 11.57 21.32
C VAL A 60 7.40 11.48 22.09
N CYS A 61 6.55 10.49 21.79
CA CYS A 61 5.28 10.26 22.46
C CYS A 61 5.31 8.97 23.28
N PRO A 62 4.50 8.88 24.37
CA PRO A 62 4.25 7.63 25.06
C PRO A 62 3.73 6.52 24.13
N TRP A 63 4.09 5.27 24.42
CA TRP A 63 3.77 4.12 23.58
C TRP A 63 2.28 4.00 23.28
N ASP A 64 1.40 4.33 24.23
CA ASP A 64 -0.04 4.24 24.08
C ASP A 64 -0.61 5.33 23.16
N THR A 65 -0.01 6.53 23.16
CA THR A 65 -0.35 7.62 22.23
C THR A 65 0.04 7.23 20.82
N THR A 66 1.26 6.72 20.64
CA THR A 66 1.76 6.24 19.35
C THR A 66 0.89 5.12 18.81
N ALA A 67 0.54 4.12 19.64
CA ALA A 67 -0.34 3.03 19.26
C ALA A 67 -1.74 3.52 18.84
N LYS A 68 -2.31 4.51 19.53
CA LYS A 68 -3.62 5.09 19.17
C LYS A 68 -3.56 5.82 17.82
N ILE A 69 -2.47 6.54 17.53
CA ILE A 69 -2.29 7.22 16.24
C ILE A 69 -2.17 6.20 15.10
N ILE A 70 -1.29 5.19 15.24
CA ILE A 70 -1.11 4.14 14.22
C ILE A 70 -2.44 3.40 13.98
N ARG A 71 -3.15 3.00 15.05
CA ARG A 71 -4.45 2.32 14.90
C ARG A 71 -5.50 3.20 14.22
N ALA A 72 -5.55 4.50 14.54
CA ALA A 72 -6.49 5.41 13.89
C ALA A 72 -6.18 5.58 12.40
N TYR A 73 -4.90 5.68 12.04
CA TYR A 73 -4.46 5.75 10.66
C TYR A 73 -4.84 4.49 9.88
N LEU A 74 -4.46 3.31 10.38
CA LEU A 74 -4.77 2.04 9.73
C LEU A 74 -6.28 1.82 9.58
N ASP A 75 -7.09 2.13 10.60
CA ASP A 75 -8.55 2.00 10.53
C ASP A 75 -9.15 2.94 9.48
N CYS A 76 -8.72 4.22 9.42
CA CYS A 76 -9.17 5.16 8.39
C CYS A 76 -8.79 4.68 6.98
N SER A 77 -7.53 4.28 6.79
CA SER A 77 -7.03 3.79 5.50
C SER A 77 -7.80 2.56 5.02
N VAL A 78 -8.06 1.59 5.90
CA VAL A 78 -8.85 0.39 5.58
C VAL A 78 -10.27 0.75 5.14
N ARG A 79 -10.95 1.64 5.88
CA ARG A 79 -12.32 2.06 5.55
C ARG A 79 -12.37 2.78 4.22
N ILE A 80 -11.43 3.68 3.96
CA ILE A 80 -11.36 4.45 2.72
C ILE A 80 -11.06 3.55 1.52
N ILE A 81 -10.10 2.63 1.63
CA ILE A 81 -9.77 1.67 0.57
C ILE A 81 -11.00 0.83 0.21
N ARG A 82 -11.68 0.28 1.21
CA ARG A 82 -12.91 -0.50 1.01
C ARG A 82 -14.04 0.34 0.39
N ALA A 83 -14.22 1.58 0.84
CA ALA A 83 -15.22 2.49 0.28
C ALA A 83 -14.93 2.88 -1.18
N GLN A 84 -13.69 2.72 -1.67
CA GLN A 84 -13.34 2.87 -3.09
C GLN A 84 -13.28 1.54 -3.86
N GLY A 85 -13.79 0.44 -3.27
CA GLY A 85 -13.87 -0.87 -3.91
C GLY A 85 -12.56 -1.67 -3.92
N GLY A 86 -11.59 -1.29 -3.08
CA GLY A 86 -10.36 -2.05 -2.88
C GLY A 86 -10.50 -3.11 -1.78
N GLU A 87 -9.68 -4.15 -1.86
CA GLU A 87 -9.58 -5.18 -0.82
C GLU A 87 -8.25 -5.09 -0.08
N ILE A 88 -8.28 -5.26 1.24
CA ILE A 88 -7.08 -5.25 2.08
C ILE A 88 -6.40 -6.61 1.99
N ARG A 89 -5.09 -6.62 1.72
CA ARG A 89 -4.32 -7.86 1.60
C ARG A 89 -3.23 -8.04 2.63
N SER A 90 -2.63 -6.97 3.12
CA SER A 90 -1.65 -7.08 4.20
C SER A 90 -1.60 -5.82 5.03
N PHE A 91 -1.19 -6.02 6.28
CA PHE A 91 -0.69 -4.97 7.14
C PHE A 91 0.80 -5.24 7.36
N ASP A 92 1.60 -4.19 7.31
CA ASP A 92 3.02 -4.27 7.60
C ASP A 92 3.39 -3.12 8.55
N GLY A 93 3.32 -3.41 9.85
CA GLY A 93 3.50 -2.41 10.91
C GLY A 93 2.45 -1.31 10.84
N ASP A 94 2.87 -0.13 10.42
CA ASP A 94 2.08 1.08 10.23
C ASP A 94 1.60 1.30 8.78
N ARG A 95 1.82 0.30 7.92
CA ARG A 95 1.42 0.30 6.50
C ARG A 95 0.25 -0.63 6.24
N VAL A 96 -0.58 -0.28 5.26
CA VAL A 96 -1.64 -1.14 4.74
C VAL A 96 -1.59 -1.23 3.22
N MET A 97 -1.77 -2.45 2.71
CA MET A 97 -1.84 -2.76 1.29
C MET A 97 -3.29 -2.96 0.84
N GLY A 98 -3.73 -2.13 -0.09
CA GLY A 98 -4.99 -2.26 -0.82
C GLY A 98 -4.76 -2.76 -2.23
N VAL A 99 -5.61 -3.66 -2.71
CA VAL A 99 -5.60 -4.17 -4.09
C VAL A 99 -6.91 -3.82 -4.78
N PHE A 100 -6.84 -3.34 -6.01
CA PHE A 100 -7.98 -2.92 -6.81
C PHE A 100 -7.94 -3.63 -8.17
N ILE A 101 -9.10 -4.12 -8.62
CA ILE A 101 -9.29 -4.75 -9.93
C ILE A 101 -10.43 -4.08 -10.70
N GLY A 102 -10.66 -4.52 -11.94
CA GLY A 102 -11.66 -3.93 -12.84
C GLY A 102 -11.17 -2.65 -13.55
N ASP A 103 -12.06 -2.05 -14.34
CA ASP A 103 -11.70 -0.99 -15.28
C ASP A 103 -11.30 0.31 -14.58
N ARG A 104 -11.92 0.60 -13.42
CA ARG A 104 -11.65 1.81 -12.64
C ARG A 104 -10.56 1.64 -11.59
N LYS A 105 -9.82 0.52 -11.57
CA LYS A 105 -8.82 0.22 -10.52
C LYS A 105 -7.81 1.35 -10.27
N ARG A 106 -7.33 1.99 -11.33
CA ARG A 106 -6.38 3.12 -11.29
C ARG A 106 -7.00 4.36 -10.66
N THR A 107 -8.17 4.75 -11.16
CA THR A 107 -8.92 5.91 -10.68
C THR A 107 -9.33 5.73 -9.22
N ASN A 108 -9.86 4.55 -8.86
CA ASN A 108 -10.35 4.27 -7.52
C ASN A 108 -9.22 4.19 -6.48
N SER A 109 -8.07 3.58 -6.83
CA SER A 109 -6.92 3.54 -5.93
C SER A 109 -6.35 4.94 -5.68
N VAL A 110 -6.32 5.80 -6.71
CA VAL A 110 -5.91 7.21 -6.58
C VAL A 110 -6.87 7.99 -5.69
N LYS A 111 -8.18 7.84 -5.90
CA LYS A 111 -9.18 8.48 -5.02
C LYS A 111 -9.02 8.04 -3.57
N ALA A 112 -8.72 6.76 -3.33
CA ALA A 112 -8.46 6.26 -1.98
C ALA A 112 -7.24 6.97 -1.36
N ALA A 113 -6.12 7.09 -2.08
CA ALA A 113 -4.93 7.79 -1.60
C ALA A 113 -5.17 9.26 -1.27
N LEU A 114 -5.85 10.01 -2.15
CA LEU A 114 -6.17 11.43 -1.92
C LEU A 114 -7.10 11.61 -0.70
N LYS A 115 -8.00 10.65 -0.45
CA LYS A 115 -8.86 10.61 0.73
C LYS A 115 -8.13 10.24 2.02
N ILE A 116 -7.15 9.33 1.94
CA ILE A 116 -6.27 8.98 3.07
C ILE A 116 -5.45 10.20 3.49
N GLN A 117 -4.94 10.97 2.53
CA GLN A 117 -4.25 12.23 2.82
C GLN A 117 -5.15 13.17 3.62
N TRP A 118 -6.38 13.40 3.16
CA TRP A 118 -7.34 14.24 3.87
C TRP A 118 -7.61 13.74 5.28
N ALA A 119 -7.87 12.43 5.45
CA ALA A 119 -8.12 11.86 6.76
C ALA A 119 -6.91 12.02 7.70
N THR A 120 -5.70 11.95 7.17
CA THR A 120 -4.47 12.12 7.95
C THR A 120 -4.33 13.56 8.47
N GLU A 121 -4.43 14.55 7.59
CA GLU A 121 -4.17 15.95 7.95
C GLU A 121 -5.38 16.64 8.61
N ASN A 122 -6.57 16.38 8.11
CA ASN A 122 -7.76 17.11 8.54
C ASN A 122 -8.51 16.42 9.67
N LEU A 123 -8.30 15.13 9.89
CA LEU A 123 -8.99 14.38 10.94
C LEU A 123 -8.01 13.88 12.01
N ILE A 124 -7.04 13.05 11.65
CA ILE A 124 -6.15 12.39 12.62
C ILE A 124 -5.22 13.41 13.30
N GLN A 125 -4.50 14.22 12.53
CA GLN A 125 -3.62 15.27 13.08
C GLN A 125 -4.39 16.19 14.04
N LYS A 126 -5.52 16.77 13.59
CA LYS A 126 -6.30 17.71 14.41
C LYS A 126 -6.81 17.07 15.71
N LYS A 127 -7.37 15.85 15.63
CA LYS A 127 -7.87 15.15 16.82
C LYS A 127 -6.74 14.72 17.76
N ALA A 128 -5.61 14.27 17.23
CA ALA A 128 -4.46 13.87 18.03
C ALA A 128 -3.85 15.07 18.77
N THR A 129 -3.64 16.20 18.08
CA THR A 129 -3.12 17.44 18.70
C THR A 129 -4.05 17.98 19.78
N ALA A 130 -5.37 17.92 19.58
CA ALA A 130 -6.34 18.34 20.58
C ALA A 130 -6.42 17.39 21.79
N ARG A 131 -6.21 16.09 21.57
CA ARG A 131 -6.40 15.04 22.59
C ARG A 131 -5.15 14.79 23.44
N PHE A 132 -3.95 14.90 22.87
CA PHE A 132 -2.72 14.44 23.48
C PHE A 132 -1.70 15.56 23.66
N ASN A 133 -1.36 15.88 24.91
CA ASN A 133 -0.32 16.87 25.23
C ASN A 133 1.04 16.47 24.66
N SER A 134 1.36 15.17 24.57
CA SER A 134 2.61 14.69 23.95
C SER A 134 2.68 15.04 22.46
N VAL A 135 1.58 15.00 21.73
CA VAL A 135 1.52 15.41 20.32
C VAL A 135 1.70 16.92 20.20
N LYS A 136 0.99 17.69 21.04
CA LYS A 136 1.02 19.15 21.04
C LYS A 136 2.39 19.71 21.45
N ASN A 137 2.93 19.25 22.57
CA ASN A 137 4.15 19.79 23.17
C ASN A 137 5.41 19.44 22.37
N ASN A 138 5.40 18.31 21.65
CA ASN A 138 6.51 17.90 20.78
C ASN A 138 6.31 18.32 19.31
N ASP A 139 5.30 19.14 19.01
CA ASP A 139 4.94 19.58 17.66
C ASP A 139 4.89 18.45 16.60
N VAL A 140 4.30 17.31 16.98
CA VAL A 140 4.28 16.12 16.14
C VAL A 140 3.48 16.38 14.85
N LYS A 141 4.13 16.12 13.71
CA LYS A 141 3.50 16.12 12.38
C LYS A 141 3.19 14.68 11.96
N ILE A 142 1.92 14.31 12.05
CA ILE A 142 1.37 13.06 11.54
C ILE A 142 1.20 13.22 10.04
N ARG A 143 2.01 12.49 9.29
CA ARG A 143 2.03 12.54 7.82
C ARG A 143 1.90 11.13 7.27
N GLN A 144 1.56 11.05 5.99
CA GLN A 144 1.49 9.79 5.28
C GLN A 144 2.10 9.93 3.89
N ALA A 145 2.41 8.79 3.27
CA ALA A 145 2.63 8.70 1.85
C ALA A 145 1.93 7.48 1.27
N CYS A 146 1.20 7.69 0.19
CA CYS A 146 0.57 6.65 -0.59
C CYS A 146 1.37 6.41 -1.87
N GLY A 147 1.62 5.15 -2.19
CA GLY A 147 2.28 4.71 -3.41
C GLY A 147 1.37 3.79 -4.22
N ILE A 148 1.23 4.05 -5.53
CA ILE A 148 0.36 3.26 -6.42
C ILE A 148 1.08 2.86 -7.70
N ASP A 149 1.03 1.58 -8.03
CA ASP A 149 1.39 1.07 -9.34
C ASP A 149 0.33 0.06 -9.82
N VAL A 150 0.34 -0.24 -11.12
CA VAL A 150 -0.65 -1.10 -11.78
C VAL A 150 0.01 -2.01 -12.79
N GLY A 151 -0.49 -3.24 -12.88
CA GLY A 151 -0.11 -4.17 -13.93
C GLY A 151 -0.28 -5.63 -13.49
N ILE A 152 0.35 -6.52 -14.24
CA ILE A 152 0.29 -7.95 -13.99
C ILE A 152 1.07 -8.31 -12.72
N SER A 153 0.40 -8.97 -11.79
CA SER A 153 0.98 -9.58 -10.59
C SER A 153 0.42 -10.97 -10.36
N ARG A 154 1.10 -11.77 -9.55
CA ARG A 154 0.73 -13.14 -9.17
C ARG A 154 0.59 -13.23 -7.67
N ALA A 155 -0.57 -13.67 -7.19
CA ALA A 155 -0.73 -14.11 -5.81
C ALA A 155 -0.29 -15.57 -5.71
N VAL A 156 0.57 -15.87 -4.75
CA VAL A 156 0.94 -17.24 -4.35
C VAL A 156 0.88 -17.33 -2.84
N ARG A 157 0.75 -18.54 -2.29
CA ARG A 157 0.84 -18.74 -0.84
C ARG A 157 2.27 -18.94 -0.41
N ALA A 158 2.63 -18.34 0.71
CA ALA A 158 3.89 -18.59 1.39
C ALA A 158 3.65 -18.90 2.87
N GLY A 159 4.44 -19.82 3.40
CA GLY A 159 4.34 -20.28 4.78
C GLY A 159 4.09 -21.79 4.87
N ILE A 160 3.78 -22.26 6.07
CA ILE A 160 3.56 -23.67 6.37
C ILE A 160 2.08 -23.94 6.64
N ARG A 161 1.70 -25.21 6.74
CA ARG A 161 0.33 -25.60 7.10
C ARG A 161 -0.08 -24.92 8.41
N ASN A 162 -1.25 -24.29 8.43
CA ASN A 162 -1.79 -23.49 9.55
C ASN A 162 -1.05 -22.18 9.89
N ASN A 163 -0.03 -21.79 9.12
CA ASN A 163 0.61 -20.48 9.22
C ASN A 163 1.15 -20.04 7.85
N ASN A 164 0.25 -19.52 7.00
CA ASN A 164 0.57 -19.03 5.67
C ASN A 164 -0.30 -17.83 5.30
N ASP A 165 0.21 -17.02 4.39
CA ASP A 165 -0.48 -15.85 3.85
C ASP A 165 -0.19 -15.73 2.34
N LEU A 166 -0.87 -14.79 1.69
CA LEU A 166 -0.62 -14.45 0.30
C LEU A 166 0.59 -13.53 0.18
N ILE A 167 1.50 -13.89 -0.71
CA ILE A 167 2.52 -12.98 -1.22
C ILE A 167 2.21 -12.60 -2.67
N TRP A 168 2.55 -11.37 -3.02
CA TRP A 168 2.28 -10.81 -4.34
C TRP A 168 3.58 -10.61 -5.10
N ILE A 169 3.70 -11.30 -6.24
CA ILE A 169 4.88 -11.30 -7.10
C ILE A 169 4.58 -10.50 -8.35
N GLY A 170 5.40 -9.49 -8.60
CA GLY A 170 5.28 -8.62 -9.76
C GLY A 170 5.85 -7.26 -9.44
N ARG A 171 6.14 -6.49 -10.49
CA ARG A 171 6.56 -5.09 -10.32
C ARG A 171 5.55 -4.27 -9.51
N PRO A 172 4.23 -4.31 -9.79
CA PRO A 172 3.27 -3.39 -9.17
C PRO A 172 3.28 -3.35 -7.62
N PRO A 173 3.19 -4.47 -6.87
CA PRO A 173 3.25 -4.42 -5.41
C PRO A 173 4.58 -3.85 -4.90
N SER A 174 5.71 -4.25 -5.50
CA SER A 174 7.03 -3.77 -5.08
C SER A 174 7.26 -2.30 -5.37
N PHE A 175 6.83 -1.81 -6.54
CA PHE A 175 6.99 -0.41 -6.89
C PHE A 175 6.02 0.49 -6.12
N ALA A 176 4.77 0.06 -5.94
CA ALA A 176 3.81 0.76 -5.08
C ALA A 176 4.33 0.92 -3.64
N ALA A 177 4.91 -0.13 -3.06
CA ALA A 177 5.57 -0.04 -1.76
C ALA A 177 6.71 0.99 -1.77
N LYS A 178 7.58 0.94 -2.79
CA LYS A 178 8.68 1.91 -2.90
C LYS A 178 8.22 3.35 -3.06
N LEU A 179 7.13 3.57 -3.81
CA LEU A 179 6.52 4.89 -3.98
C LEU A 179 5.98 5.43 -2.65
N SER A 180 5.43 4.56 -1.79
CA SER A 180 4.92 4.93 -0.46
C SER A 180 6.04 5.27 0.54
N ASP A 181 7.30 4.93 0.26
CA ASP A 181 8.43 5.29 1.12
C ASP A 181 8.86 6.76 0.94
N ASN A 182 8.36 7.48 -0.07
CA ASN A 182 8.76 8.86 -0.33
C ASN A 182 8.33 9.79 0.82
N ARG A 183 9.16 10.79 1.11
CA ARG A 183 8.97 11.76 2.21
C ARG A 183 9.14 13.21 1.72
N GLU A 184 8.50 13.53 0.60
CA GLU A 184 8.63 14.83 -0.08
C GLU A 184 7.43 15.75 0.21
N TYR A 185 7.11 15.98 1.48
CA TYR A 185 6.00 16.87 1.86
C TYR A 185 6.11 18.25 1.16
N PRO A 186 5.02 18.81 0.58
CA PRO A 186 3.62 18.43 0.75
C PRO A 186 3.11 17.33 -0.20
N TYR A 187 3.98 16.69 -0.98
CA TYR A 187 3.57 15.59 -1.85
C TYR A 187 3.46 14.29 -1.07
N CYS A 188 2.24 13.76 -1.00
CA CYS A 188 1.89 12.61 -0.18
C CYS A 188 1.20 11.48 -0.96
N THR A 189 0.99 11.67 -2.27
CA THR A 189 0.53 10.60 -3.17
C THR A 189 1.47 10.49 -4.35
N PHE A 190 2.00 9.29 -4.59
CA PHE A 190 2.94 8.97 -5.65
C PHE A 190 2.39 7.83 -6.49
N ILE A 191 2.37 8.00 -7.80
CA ILE A 191 1.84 7.01 -8.73
C ILE A 191 2.83 6.78 -9.88
N SER A 192 2.84 5.57 -10.42
CA SER A 192 3.58 5.29 -11.65
C SER A 192 2.94 5.98 -12.86
N ALA A 193 3.71 6.15 -13.93
CA ALA A 193 3.17 6.62 -15.21
C ALA A 193 2.01 5.73 -15.71
N ALA A 194 2.10 4.42 -15.54
CA ALA A 194 1.05 3.48 -15.95
C ALA A 194 -0.30 3.71 -15.23
N VAL A 195 -0.29 4.23 -14.00
CA VAL A 195 -1.49 4.68 -13.31
C VAL A 195 -1.96 6.03 -13.87
N TYR A 196 -1.04 7.00 -13.98
CA TYR A 196 -1.37 8.34 -14.45
C TYR A 196 -1.98 8.32 -15.85
N ASP A 197 -1.37 7.61 -16.80
CA ASP A 197 -1.77 7.65 -18.20
C ASP A 197 -3.19 7.10 -18.40
N ALA A 198 -3.58 6.08 -17.63
CA ALA A 198 -4.82 5.35 -17.81
C ALA A 198 -5.89 5.58 -16.72
N MET A 199 -5.64 6.42 -15.70
CA MET A 199 -6.72 6.88 -14.82
C MET A 199 -7.59 7.93 -15.53
N LEU A 200 -8.83 8.07 -15.06
CA LEU A 200 -9.79 9.02 -15.62
C LEU A 200 -9.45 10.46 -15.23
N ASP A 201 -9.88 11.43 -16.05
CA ASP A 201 -9.60 12.85 -15.84
C ASP A 201 -10.12 13.40 -14.51
N GLU A 202 -11.20 12.84 -13.98
CA GLU A 202 -11.71 13.16 -12.65
C GLU A 202 -10.65 12.98 -11.55
N ALA A 203 -9.71 12.03 -11.70
CA ALA A 203 -8.60 11.82 -10.77
C ALA A 203 -7.30 12.52 -11.20
N LYS A 204 -7.27 13.16 -12.39
CA LYS A 204 -6.15 13.98 -12.87
C LYS A 204 -6.33 15.44 -12.53
N LEU A 205 -7.57 15.94 -12.59
CA LEU A 205 -7.88 17.36 -12.59
C LEU A 205 -8.69 17.76 -11.36
N SER A 206 -8.37 18.93 -10.79
CA SER A 206 -9.20 19.62 -9.81
C SER A 206 -9.58 20.98 -10.39
N LYS A 207 -10.88 21.20 -10.63
CA LYS A 207 -11.40 22.42 -11.27
C LYS A 207 -10.68 22.76 -12.59
N GLY A 208 -10.35 21.73 -13.38
CA GLY A 208 -9.63 21.87 -14.66
C GLY A 208 -8.10 21.99 -14.53
N VAL A 209 -7.55 22.05 -13.32
CA VAL A 209 -6.10 22.13 -13.07
C VAL A 209 -5.53 20.75 -12.83
N ASN A 210 -4.44 20.39 -13.52
CA ASN A 210 -3.74 19.13 -13.31
C ASN A 210 -3.15 19.07 -11.87
N MET A 211 -3.52 18.02 -11.13
CA MET A 211 -3.09 17.80 -9.75
C MET A 211 -1.70 17.18 -9.61
N TRP A 212 -1.06 16.80 -10.73
CA TRP A 212 0.10 15.93 -10.75
C TRP A 212 1.34 16.58 -11.34
N GLU A 213 2.46 16.42 -10.64
CA GLU A 213 3.78 16.82 -11.09
C GLU A 213 4.58 15.58 -11.52
N LYS A 214 5.09 15.57 -12.75
CA LYS A 214 5.94 14.49 -13.26
C LYS A 214 7.34 14.57 -12.64
N ARG A 215 7.89 13.43 -12.27
CA ARG A 215 9.24 13.25 -11.70
C ARG A 215 9.88 11.95 -12.21
N SER A 216 11.19 11.83 -11.97
CA SER A 216 11.92 10.58 -12.17
C SER A 216 12.29 9.98 -10.81
N MET A 217 12.21 8.66 -10.70
CA MET A 217 12.62 7.92 -9.51
C MET A 217 13.41 6.67 -9.90
N LYS A 218 14.45 6.34 -9.13
CA LYS A 218 15.18 5.08 -9.31
C LYS A 218 14.39 3.89 -8.74
N PHE A 219 14.23 2.84 -9.54
CA PHE A 219 13.66 1.57 -9.08
C PHE A 219 14.24 0.41 -9.90
N ALA A 220 14.59 -0.69 -9.22
CA ALA A 220 15.16 -1.89 -9.84
C ALA A 220 16.34 -1.62 -10.81
N GLY A 221 17.17 -0.61 -10.52
CA GLY A 221 18.32 -0.22 -11.34
C GLY A 221 18.02 0.72 -12.50
N GLY A 222 16.75 1.03 -12.78
CA GLY A 222 16.31 1.95 -13.84
C GLY A 222 15.74 3.27 -13.32
N ASP A 223 15.61 4.25 -14.21
CA ASP A 223 14.81 5.45 -13.98
C ASP A 223 13.36 5.20 -14.39
N GLU A 224 12.44 5.55 -13.51
CA GLU A 224 11.00 5.39 -13.69
C GLU A 224 10.32 6.75 -13.71
N ALA A 225 9.45 6.95 -14.70
CA ALA A 225 8.55 8.10 -14.70
C ALA A 225 7.45 7.90 -13.65
N VAL A 226 7.37 8.85 -12.72
CA VAL A 226 6.37 8.86 -11.64
C VAL A 226 5.68 10.21 -11.60
N TYR A 227 4.52 10.25 -10.98
CA TYR A 227 3.75 11.46 -10.75
C TYR A 227 3.47 11.60 -9.27
N ARG A 228 3.61 12.81 -8.75
CA ARG A 228 3.33 13.12 -7.34
C ARG A 228 2.26 14.19 -7.22
N SER A 229 1.45 14.10 -6.17
CA SER A 229 0.41 15.08 -5.87
C SER A 229 0.43 15.47 -4.40
N ASN A 230 0.13 16.74 -4.15
CA ASN A 230 -0.12 17.32 -2.84
C ASN A 230 -1.63 17.58 -2.60
N TYR A 231 -2.50 17.09 -3.48
CA TYR A 231 -3.95 17.24 -3.34
C TYR A 231 -4.52 16.25 -2.31
N GLU A 232 -5.64 16.63 -1.74
CA GLU A 232 -6.41 15.83 -0.80
C GLU A 232 -7.92 15.97 -1.08
N TRP A 233 -8.68 14.90 -0.87
CA TRP A 233 -10.10 14.86 -1.18
C TRP A 233 -10.91 14.42 0.04
N THR A 234 -12.03 15.08 0.31
CA THR A 234 -12.92 14.65 1.40
C THR A 234 -13.52 13.27 1.08
N PRO A 235 -13.48 12.30 2.02
CA PRO A 235 -14.06 10.97 1.86
C PRO A 235 -15.55 10.93 1.51
#